data_AF-A0A537ESG8-F1
#
_entry.id   AF-A0A537ESG8-F1
#
_cell.length_a   1.000
_cell.length_b   1.000
_cell.length_c   1.000
_cell.angle_alpha   90.00
_cell.angle_beta   90.00
_cell.angle_gamma   90.00
#
_symmetry.space_group_name_H-M   'P 1'
#
loop_
_entity.id
_entity.type
_entity.pdbx_description
1 polymer ?
#
loop_
_entity_poly.entity_id
_entity_poly.type
_entity_poly.pdbx_seq_one_letter_code
_entity_poly.pdbx_strand_id
1 'polypeptide(L)'
;MTALGAKPGPPWTDLPSDPKEAKEVIDLKLSDLDNSSKELVDKETSLAKDEGPRVKSLATLSEILDLRTKALAGSTATEATVLLQAWVPERNTNELGEGLSKACNGLATMYVEEEGARNQSPASDSAEEKDPDPPTLVKAPAWTRPLQSVIDNFGVPAYGEINPLLFMIFTFPVMYGLMFGDFGEGPLILILGLFLWRIKKKGASLGDFFQPFVNGAELIVMLGIGITIFGLIFGDFFGFDSSMVFGFKPIFSPLEGEVTVGNVTVPRYMVFTLAFGVFHLLFGMALGAYNLIRRSEWKEAFFGPLCWAWFYAAGVFVIAQIALSGFKFSIALQNPLYLPLVFVPLLLSAWKEGGMHAMELFIQSISNTFSYLRIWALNLADFYVKFAIFLALGGPAITPFSLLGAALGNLLVMILEGLIVFVQALRLHWVEWFGKFYEGTGFPFTPYHEPTSWTVPLNG
;
A
#
# COMPACT_ATOMS: atom_id res chain seq x y z
N MET A 1 50.87 -0.79 12.61
CA MET A 1 49.52 -1.35 12.76
C MET A 1 49.35 -1.82 14.19
N THR A 2 48.61 -1.07 15.02
CA THR A 2 48.22 -1.46 16.38
C THR A 2 46.92 -2.25 16.31
N ALA A 3 46.96 -3.54 16.69
CA ALA A 3 45.87 -4.51 16.57
C ALA A 3 44.70 -4.31 17.57
N LEU A 4 44.51 -3.10 18.11
CA LEU A 4 43.62 -2.82 19.25
C LEU A 4 42.75 -1.55 19.07
N GLY A 5 42.62 -1.02 17.86
CA GLY A 5 41.82 0.19 17.62
C GLY A 5 42.37 1.49 18.23
N ALA A 6 43.45 1.41 19.01
CA ALA A 6 44.18 2.56 19.51
C ALA A 6 44.91 3.25 18.34
N LYS A 7 44.48 4.49 18.04
CA LYS A 7 45.22 5.44 17.23
C LYS A 7 46.19 6.18 18.16
N PRO A 8 47.47 5.79 18.25
CA PRO A 8 48.44 6.60 18.98
C PRO A 8 48.50 7.98 18.32
N GLY A 9 48.12 9.02 19.07
CA GLY A 9 48.27 10.41 18.64
C GLY A 9 49.75 10.78 18.49
N PRO A 10 50.06 11.91 17.85
CA PRO A 10 51.43 12.42 17.78
C PRO A 10 52.02 12.59 19.20
N PRO A 11 53.31 12.31 19.40
CA PRO A 11 53.97 12.48 20.69
C PRO A 11 53.93 13.96 21.12
N TRP A 12 53.59 14.21 22.38
CA TRP A 12 53.49 15.56 22.93
C TRP A 12 54.90 16.19 23.02
N THR A 13 55.17 17.19 22.20
CA THR A 13 56.47 17.90 22.16
C THR A 13 56.55 19.09 23.11
N ASP A 14 55.41 19.57 23.63
CA ASP A 14 55.29 20.87 24.28
C ASP A 14 55.01 20.78 25.79
N LEU A 15 55.19 19.60 26.39
CA LEU A 15 54.90 19.35 27.82
C LEU A 15 56.20 19.34 28.65
N PRO A 16 56.18 19.84 29.90
CA PRO A 16 57.29 19.74 30.84
C PRO A 16 57.73 18.28 31.08
N SER A 17 59.02 18.07 31.37
CA SER A 17 59.59 16.73 31.62
C SER A 17 59.14 16.08 32.93
N ASP A 18 58.65 16.87 33.91
CA ASP A 18 58.09 16.36 35.16
C ASP A 18 56.60 15.98 34.95
N PRO A 19 56.21 14.71 35.19
CA PRO A 19 54.83 14.25 35.06
C PRO A 19 53.81 15.04 35.89
N LYS A 20 54.21 15.64 37.03
CA LYS A 20 53.31 16.44 37.86
C LYS A 20 53.01 17.80 37.23
N GLU A 21 54.04 18.49 36.76
CA GLU A 21 53.90 19.78 36.07
C GLU A 21 53.17 19.61 34.73
N ALA A 22 53.46 18.52 33.99
CA ALA A 22 52.73 18.20 32.76
C ALA A 22 51.24 17.97 33.01
N LYS A 23 50.87 17.31 34.12
CA LYS A 23 49.47 17.11 34.50
C LYS A 23 48.77 18.44 34.83
N GLU A 24 49.41 19.32 35.60
CA GLU A 24 48.84 20.64 35.94
C GLU A 24 48.61 21.50 34.68
N VAL A 25 49.55 21.50 33.73
CA VAL A 25 49.39 22.21 32.45
C VAL A 25 48.24 21.63 31.61
N ILE A 26 48.07 20.31 31.60
CA ILE A 26 46.95 19.66 30.91
C ILE A 26 45.62 19.99 31.59
N ASP A 27 45.54 19.91 32.93
CA ASP A 27 44.33 20.19 33.68
C ASP A 27 43.88 21.66 33.49
N LEU A 28 44.83 22.60 33.44
CA LEU A 28 44.55 24.00 33.12
C LEU A 28 44.04 24.19 31.68
N LYS A 29 44.73 23.58 30.69
CA LYS A 29 44.25 23.61 29.28
C LYS A 29 42.88 22.97 29.12
N LEU A 30 42.60 21.90 29.86
CA LEU A 30 41.30 21.24 29.87
C LEU A 30 40.22 22.16 30.43
N SER A 31 40.52 22.87 31.53
CA SER A 31 39.59 23.85 32.11
C SER A 31 39.33 25.04 31.20
N ASP A 32 40.35 25.54 30.49
CA ASP A 32 40.20 26.64 29.53
C ASP A 32 39.38 26.23 28.32
N LEU A 33 39.58 24.99 27.83
CA LEU A 33 38.77 24.41 26.76
C LEU A 33 37.31 24.18 27.19
N ASP A 34 37.07 23.71 28.42
CA ASP A 34 35.72 23.51 28.95
C ASP A 34 34.97 24.84 29.11
N ASN A 35 35.65 25.88 29.61
CA ASN A 35 35.09 27.23 29.70
C ASN A 35 34.82 27.83 28.31
N SER A 36 35.75 27.68 27.37
CA SER A 36 35.57 28.15 25.98
C SER A 36 34.41 27.42 25.28
N SER A 37 34.27 26.11 25.53
CA SER A 37 33.16 25.30 25.01
C SER A 37 31.81 25.82 25.55
N LYS A 38 31.73 26.08 26.86
CA LYS A 38 30.53 26.66 27.49
C LYS A 38 30.18 28.03 26.92
N GLU A 39 31.15 28.93 26.78
CA GLU A 39 30.92 30.25 26.17
C GLU A 39 30.43 30.16 24.71
N LEU A 40 30.95 29.20 23.94
CA LEU A 40 30.51 28.97 22.57
C LEU A 40 29.08 28.43 22.51
N VAL A 41 28.71 27.50 23.40
CA VAL A 41 27.34 26.99 23.51
C VAL A 41 26.37 28.09 23.96
N ASP A 42 26.76 28.95 24.89
CA ASP A 42 25.95 30.10 25.33
C ASP A 42 25.78 31.14 24.20
N LYS A 43 26.82 31.36 23.39
CA LYS A 43 26.73 32.19 22.17
C LYS A 43 25.84 31.55 21.11
N GLU A 44 25.95 30.25 20.87
CA GLU A 44 25.11 29.53 19.92
C GLU A 44 23.63 29.59 20.33
N THR A 45 23.33 29.34 21.61
CA THR A 45 21.95 29.38 22.13
C THR A 45 21.35 30.79 22.13
N SER A 46 22.13 31.82 22.47
CA SER A 46 21.68 33.21 22.36
C SER A 46 21.44 33.63 20.91
N LEU A 47 22.35 33.30 19.99
CA LEU A 47 22.21 33.58 18.56
C LEU A 47 21.00 32.85 17.96
N ALA A 48 20.79 31.58 18.32
CA ALA A 48 19.64 30.79 17.88
C ALA A 48 18.31 31.37 18.40
N LYS A 49 18.30 31.93 19.61
CA LYS A 49 17.12 32.57 20.20
C LYS A 49 16.77 33.89 19.54
N ASP A 50 17.79 34.71 19.24
CA ASP A 50 17.61 36.06 18.70
C ASP A 50 17.35 36.03 17.18
N GLU A 51 18.15 35.29 16.41
CA GLU A 51 18.08 35.26 14.94
C GLU A 51 17.25 34.09 14.39
N GLY A 52 17.06 33.01 15.17
CA GLY A 52 16.30 31.83 14.72
C GLY A 52 14.90 32.14 14.17
N PRO A 53 14.07 32.94 14.87
CA PRO A 53 12.76 33.34 14.35
C PRO A 53 12.85 34.10 13.02
N ARG A 54 13.87 34.97 12.88
CA ARG A 54 14.07 35.79 11.69
C ARG A 54 14.49 34.94 10.50
N VAL A 55 15.47 34.04 10.66
CA VAL A 55 15.90 33.11 9.62
C VAL A 55 14.73 32.23 9.16
N LYS A 56 13.93 31.73 10.10
CA LYS A 56 12.74 30.92 9.77
C LYS A 56 11.70 31.71 8.98
N SER A 57 11.44 32.97 9.37
CA SER A 57 10.51 33.84 8.63
C SER A 57 10.97 34.13 7.18
N LEU A 58 12.27 34.35 6.99
CA LEU A 58 12.86 34.59 5.67
C LEU A 58 12.82 33.32 4.81
N ALA A 59 13.08 32.15 5.39
CA ALA A 59 12.96 30.87 4.70
C ALA A 59 11.54 30.63 4.19
N THR A 60 10.51 30.88 5.02
CA THR A 60 9.11 30.74 4.62
C THR A 60 8.71 31.77 3.56
N LEU A 61 9.15 33.02 3.69
CA LEU A 61 8.91 34.03 2.67
C LEU A 61 9.52 33.60 1.33
N SER A 62 10.73 33.04 1.34
CA SER A 62 11.37 32.50 0.15
C SER A 62 10.57 31.35 -0.47
N GLU A 63 10.00 30.46 0.35
CA GLU A 63 9.14 29.36 -0.11
C GLU A 63 7.84 29.88 -0.75
N ILE A 64 7.18 30.85 -0.12
CA ILE A 64 5.97 31.49 -0.68
C ILE A 64 6.28 32.16 -2.02
N LEU A 65 7.40 32.90 -2.09
CA LEU A 65 7.81 33.57 -3.33
C LEU A 65 8.13 32.54 -4.43
N ASP A 66 8.82 31.45 -4.12
CA ASP A 66 9.11 30.36 -5.06
C ASP A 66 7.83 29.67 -5.57
N LEU A 67 6.84 29.44 -4.70
CA LEU A 67 5.54 28.90 -5.11
C LEU A 67 4.78 29.85 -6.04
N ARG A 68 4.79 31.16 -5.73
CA ARG A 68 4.15 32.18 -6.57
C ARG A 68 4.82 32.32 -7.93
N THR A 69 6.15 32.31 -7.98
CA THR A 69 6.88 32.39 -9.26
C THR A 69 6.62 31.15 -10.11
N LYS A 70 6.60 29.95 -9.53
CA LYS A 70 6.22 28.72 -10.24
C LYS A 70 4.79 28.77 -10.79
N ALA A 71 3.83 29.29 -10.02
CA ALA A 71 2.46 29.45 -10.48
C ALA A 71 2.35 30.46 -11.63
N LEU A 72 3.10 31.56 -11.58
CA LEU A 72 3.14 32.57 -12.65
C LEU A 72 3.92 32.11 -13.88
N ALA A 73 4.92 31.24 -13.74
CA ALA A 73 5.71 30.73 -14.85
C ALA A 73 4.87 29.95 -15.87
N GLY A 74 3.76 29.33 -15.45
CA GLY A 74 2.80 28.66 -16.33
C GLY A 74 1.72 29.58 -16.92
N SER A 75 1.76 30.87 -16.63
CA SER A 75 0.77 31.84 -17.15
C SER A 75 1.26 32.47 -18.45
N THR A 76 0.31 32.81 -19.32
CA THR A 76 0.57 33.60 -20.53
C THR A 76 0.13 35.03 -20.28
N ALA A 77 0.95 36.01 -20.67
CA ALA A 77 0.66 37.41 -20.41
C ALA A 77 0.72 38.22 -21.71
N THR A 78 -0.24 39.12 -21.86
CA THR A 78 -0.24 40.23 -22.82
C THR A 78 0.06 41.53 -22.07
N GLU A 79 0.17 42.67 -22.78
CA GLU A 79 0.43 43.97 -22.15
C GLU A 79 -0.62 44.40 -21.10
N ALA A 80 -1.85 43.91 -21.22
CA ALA A 80 -2.96 44.31 -20.36
C ALA A 80 -3.67 43.15 -19.63
N THR A 81 -3.44 41.89 -20.03
CA THR A 81 -4.16 40.73 -19.50
C THR A 81 -3.21 39.56 -19.23
N VAL A 82 -3.36 38.92 -18.08
CA VAL A 82 -2.69 37.66 -17.73
C VAL A 82 -3.71 36.54 -17.78
N LEU A 83 -3.43 35.50 -18.57
CA LEU A 83 -4.20 34.27 -18.66
C LEU A 83 -3.51 33.19 -17.82
N LEU A 84 -4.25 32.68 -16.85
CA LEU A 84 -3.81 31.58 -15.99
C LEU A 84 -4.75 30.39 -16.20
N GLN A 85 -4.19 29.30 -16.72
CA GLN A 85 -4.89 28.03 -16.87
C GLN A 85 -4.60 27.17 -15.65
N ALA A 86 -5.65 26.65 -15.02
CA ALA A 86 -5.52 25.79 -13.85
C ALA A 86 -6.67 24.78 -13.79
N TRP A 87 -6.37 23.61 -13.25
CA TRP A 87 -7.37 22.59 -12.95
C TRP A 87 -8.06 22.94 -11.64
N VAL A 88 -9.39 23.01 -11.67
CA VAL A 88 -10.22 23.29 -10.49
C VAL A 88 -11.27 22.20 -10.38
N PRO A 89 -11.51 21.63 -9.18
CA PRO A 89 -12.62 20.71 -9.00
C PRO A 89 -13.94 21.40 -9.34
N GLU A 90 -14.77 20.77 -10.17
CA GLU A 90 -16.04 21.32 -10.66
C GLU A 90 -16.93 21.90 -9.55
N ARG A 91 -16.95 21.26 -8.37
CA ARG A 91 -17.72 21.67 -7.20
C ARG A 91 -17.30 23.01 -6.59
N ASN A 92 -16.05 23.42 -6.82
CA ASN A 92 -15.44 24.61 -6.21
C ASN A 92 -15.35 25.79 -7.20
N THR A 93 -15.79 25.62 -8.44
CA THR A 93 -15.74 26.65 -9.49
C THR A 93 -16.49 27.93 -9.09
N ASN A 94 -17.70 27.80 -8.55
CA ASN A 94 -18.52 28.94 -8.12
C ASN A 94 -17.87 29.71 -6.95
N GLU A 95 -17.41 28.99 -5.93
CA GLU A 95 -16.74 29.58 -4.75
C GLU A 95 -15.45 30.32 -5.16
N LEU A 96 -14.67 29.72 -6.06
CA LEU A 96 -13.45 30.31 -6.58
C LEU A 96 -13.75 31.56 -7.42
N GLY A 97 -14.79 31.54 -8.26
CA GLY A 97 -15.22 32.68 -9.07
C GLY A 97 -15.65 33.88 -8.23
N GLU A 98 -16.47 33.64 -7.19
CA GLU A 98 -16.87 34.69 -6.25
C GLU A 98 -15.68 35.25 -5.46
N GLY A 99 -14.79 34.37 -4.98
CA GLY A 99 -13.57 34.75 -4.28
C GLY A 99 -12.63 35.58 -5.14
N LEU A 100 -12.45 35.20 -6.41
CA LEU A 100 -11.62 35.91 -7.38
C LEU A 100 -12.20 37.29 -7.71
N SER A 101 -13.51 37.39 -7.97
CA SER A 101 -14.18 38.67 -8.21
C SER A 101 -14.03 39.62 -7.01
N LYS A 102 -14.12 39.10 -5.78
CA LYS A 102 -13.96 39.89 -4.55
C LYS A 102 -12.52 40.34 -4.33
N ALA A 103 -11.54 39.46 -4.55
CA ALA A 103 -10.12 39.76 -4.35
C ALA A 103 -9.59 40.75 -5.41
N CYS A 104 -10.07 40.66 -6.64
CA CYS A 104 -9.62 41.48 -7.76
C CYS A 104 -10.57 42.66 -8.07
N ASN A 105 -11.53 42.98 -7.20
CA ASN A 105 -12.53 44.04 -7.43
C ASN A 105 -13.22 43.95 -8.81
N GLY A 106 -13.51 42.74 -9.28
CA GLY A 106 -14.16 42.46 -10.57
C GLY A 106 -13.27 42.54 -11.81
N LEU A 107 -11.96 42.75 -11.67
CA LEU A 107 -11.01 42.81 -12.79
C LEU A 107 -10.58 41.43 -13.33
N ALA A 108 -11.00 40.35 -12.67
CA ALA A 108 -10.67 38.99 -13.06
C ALA A 108 -11.95 38.23 -13.39
N THR A 109 -11.96 37.57 -14.56
CA THR A 109 -13.06 36.73 -15.03
C THR A 109 -12.55 35.31 -15.19
N MET A 110 -13.34 34.33 -14.75
CA MET A 110 -13.04 32.91 -14.92
C MET A 110 -13.91 32.34 -16.03
N TYR A 111 -13.28 31.62 -16.95
CA TYR A 111 -13.96 30.85 -17.97
C TYR A 111 -13.72 29.37 -17.67
N VAL A 112 -14.80 28.59 -17.57
CA VAL A 112 -14.73 27.14 -17.41
C VAL A 112 -14.89 26.53 -18.78
N GLU A 113 -13.89 25.77 -19.20
CA GLU A 113 -13.95 25.02 -20.45
C GLU A 113 -14.73 23.72 -20.23
N GLU A 114 -15.85 23.54 -20.93
CA GLU A 114 -16.70 22.35 -20.80
C GLU A 114 -16.12 21.16 -21.59
N GLU A 115 -16.14 19.96 -20.98
CA GLU A 115 -15.60 18.70 -21.56
C GLU A 115 -16.15 18.38 -22.97
N GLY A 116 -17.36 18.84 -23.30
CA GLY A 116 -18.01 18.58 -24.60
C GLY A 116 -17.32 19.24 -25.80
N ALA A 117 -16.49 20.27 -25.59
CA ALA A 117 -15.75 20.96 -26.64
C ALA A 117 -14.49 20.19 -27.10
N ARG A 118 -13.94 19.29 -26.27
CA ARG A 118 -12.74 18.50 -26.59
C ARG A 118 -12.92 17.54 -27.77
N ASN A 119 -14.15 17.04 -27.96
CA ASN A 119 -14.48 16.13 -29.05
C ASN A 119 -14.95 16.85 -30.34
N GLN A 120 -15.02 18.18 -30.35
CA GLN A 120 -15.54 18.97 -31.48
C GLN A 120 -14.61 20.13 -31.89
N SER A 121 -13.31 20.05 -31.61
CA SER A 121 -12.38 20.96 -32.28
C SER A 121 -12.35 20.63 -33.78
N PRO A 122 -12.73 21.57 -34.67
CA PRO A 122 -12.64 21.34 -36.11
C PRO A 122 -11.17 21.17 -36.46
N ALA A 123 -10.86 20.09 -37.17
CA ALA A 123 -9.55 19.76 -37.69
C ALA A 123 -8.87 21.00 -38.31
N SER A 124 -7.89 21.57 -37.59
CA SER A 124 -6.91 22.48 -38.14
C SER A 124 -5.54 21.81 -38.08
N ASP A 125 -4.88 21.72 -39.24
CA ASP A 125 -3.65 20.99 -39.57
C ASP A 125 -2.37 21.46 -38.83
N SER A 126 -2.41 21.67 -37.52
CA SER A 126 -1.21 21.87 -36.70
C SER A 126 -1.09 20.71 -35.71
N ALA A 127 0.07 20.05 -35.74
CA ALA A 127 0.47 18.90 -34.94
C ALA A 127 -0.28 18.77 -33.61
N GLU A 128 -0.98 17.65 -33.43
CA GLU A 128 -1.79 17.30 -32.25
C GLU A 128 -0.99 17.45 -30.94
N GLU A 129 -1.04 18.62 -30.33
CA GLU A 129 -0.78 18.76 -28.90
C GLU A 129 -2.08 18.30 -28.22
N LYS A 130 -2.15 17.00 -27.88
CA LYS A 130 -3.23 16.49 -27.03
C LYS A 130 -3.28 17.34 -25.77
N ASP A 131 -4.44 17.94 -25.50
CA ASP A 131 -4.66 18.62 -24.23
C ASP A 131 -4.25 17.70 -23.07
N PRO A 132 -3.51 18.21 -22.08
CA PRO A 132 -3.02 17.39 -20.98
C PRO A 132 -4.20 16.76 -20.23
N ASP A 133 -4.06 15.47 -19.90
CA ASP A 133 -5.08 14.76 -19.14
C ASP A 133 -5.33 15.46 -17.79
N PRO A 134 -6.60 15.59 -17.37
CA PRO A 134 -6.93 16.23 -16.11
C PRO A 134 -6.33 15.45 -14.92
N PRO A 135 -5.85 16.15 -13.88
CA PRO A 135 -5.36 15.52 -12.66
C PRO A 135 -6.53 14.90 -11.86
N THR A 136 -6.24 13.79 -11.19
CA THR A 136 -7.21 13.03 -10.41
C THR A 136 -7.21 13.47 -8.96
N LEU A 137 -8.38 13.94 -8.49
CA LEU A 137 -8.63 14.24 -7.08
C LEU A 137 -9.31 13.05 -6.39
N VAL A 138 -8.55 12.32 -5.58
CA VAL A 138 -9.08 11.21 -4.78
C VAL A 138 -9.53 11.71 -3.40
N LYS A 139 -10.84 11.66 -3.13
CA LYS A 139 -11.39 11.95 -1.80
C LYS A 139 -11.49 10.66 -0.98
N ALA A 140 -10.48 10.41 -0.15
CA ALA A 140 -10.47 9.30 0.80
C ALA A 140 -10.82 9.77 2.24
N PRO A 141 -11.73 9.07 2.96
CA PRO A 141 -11.93 9.28 4.39
C PRO A 141 -10.62 9.21 5.18
N ALA A 142 -10.52 9.95 6.29
CA ALA A 142 -9.28 10.04 7.05
C ALA A 142 -8.74 8.68 7.52
N TRP A 143 -9.64 7.73 7.83
CA TRP A 143 -9.28 6.39 8.28
C TRP A 143 -8.80 5.45 7.17
N THR A 144 -9.08 5.76 5.89
CA THR A 144 -8.61 4.96 4.74
C THR A 144 -7.40 5.57 4.04
N ARG A 145 -6.90 6.72 4.52
CA ARG A 145 -5.73 7.41 3.93
C ARG A 145 -4.48 6.53 3.85
N PRO A 146 -4.14 5.71 4.88
CA PRO A 146 -2.97 4.84 4.76
C PRO A 146 -3.13 3.81 3.65
N LEU A 147 -4.33 3.24 3.50
CA LEU A 147 -4.63 2.31 2.43
C LEU A 147 -4.61 2.99 1.05
N GLN A 148 -5.11 4.24 0.95
CA GLN A 148 -4.99 5.01 -0.29
C GLN A 148 -3.53 5.29 -0.65
N SER A 149 -2.68 5.66 0.31
CA SER A 149 -1.24 5.86 0.06
C SER A 149 -0.56 4.60 -0.46
N VAL A 150 -0.98 3.43 0.02
CA VAL A 150 -0.51 2.14 -0.50
C VAL A 150 -0.95 1.94 -1.96
N ILE A 151 -2.16 2.36 -2.34
CA ILE A 151 -2.63 2.30 -3.72
C ILE A 151 -1.85 3.29 -4.60
N ASP A 152 -1.66 4.53 -4.12
CA ASP A 152 -0.96 5.59 -4.85
C ASP A 152 0.52 5.23 -5.11
N ASN A 153 1.14 4.42 -4.23
CA ASN A 153 2.50 3.91 -4.45
C ASN A 153 2.60 2.96 -5.67
N PHE A 154 1.51 2.31 -6.07
CA PHE A 154 1.46 1.55 -7.32
C PHE A 154 1.28 2.48 -8.52
N GLY A 155 0.37 3.44 -8.40
CA GLY A 155 0.07 4.45 -9.41
C GLY A 155 -1.19 5.22 -9.03
N VAL A 156 -1.36 6.43 -9.55
CA VAL A 156 -2.52 7.28 -9.28
C VAL A 156 -3.62 6.95 -10.30
N PRO A 157 -4.91 6.89 -9.91
CA PRO A 157 -5.98 6.51 -10.83
C PRO A 157 -6.02 7.48 -12.01
N ALA A 158 -6.22 6.95 -13.22
CA ALA A 158 -6.51 7.77 -14.38
C ALA A 158 -7.87 8.47 -14.22
N TYR A 159 -8.07 9.57 -14.95
CA TYR A 159 -9.35 10.29 -14.88
C TYR A 159 -10.52 9.39 -15.34
N GLY A 160 -11.60 9.40 -14.56
CA GLY A 160 -12.79 8.56 -14.82
C GLY A 160 -12.66 7.08 -14.43
N GLU A 161 -11.48 6.63 -13.99
CA GLU A 161 -11.22 5.26 -13.55
C GLU A 161 -11.82 4.98 -12.16
N ILE A 162 -12.26 3.75 -11.90
CA ILE A 162 -12.66 3.35 -10.55
C ILE A 162 -11.43 3.29 -9.64
N ASN A 163 -11.49 3.99 -8.51
CA ASN A 163 -10.51 3.84 -7.44
C ASN A 163 -10.64 2.46 -6.76
N PRO A 164 -9.59 1.62 -6.75
CA PRO A 164 -9.59 0.32 -6.08
C PRO A 164 -9.87 0.38 -4.56
N LEU A 165 -9.68 1.54 -3.93
CA LEU A 165 -9.82 1.75 -2.50
C LEU A 165 -11.12 1.20 -1.93
N LEU A 166 -12.24 1.43 -2.63
CA LEU A 166 -13.57 1.01 -2.15
C LEU A 166 -13.63 -0.49 -1.87
N PHE A 167 -12.98 -1.28 -2.71
CA PHE A 167 -12.96 -2.74 -2.60
C PHE A 167 -11.82 -3.21 -1.70
N MET A 168 -10.65 -2.57 -1.78
CA MET A 168 -9.50 -2.90 -0.92
C MET A 168 -9.81 -2.76 0.57
N ILE A 169 -10.73 -1.86 0.96
CA ILE A 169 -11.17 -1.75 2.36
C ILE A 169 -11.68 -3.09 2.90
N PHE A 170 -12.29 -3.92 2.05
CA PHE A 170 -12.81 -5.23 2.41
C PHE A 170 -11.87 -6.37 1.99
N THR A 171 -11.39 -6.37 0.74
CA THR A 171 -10.60 -7.49 0.21
C THR A 171 -9.24 -7.59 0.88
N PHE A 172 -8.62 -6.47 1.25
CA PHE A 172 -7.29 -6.47 1.84
C PHE A 172 -7.25 -7.11 3.23
N PRO A 173 -8.11 -6.71 4.21
CA PRO A 173 -8.19 -7.41 5.49
C PRO A 173 -8.62 -8.87 5.37
N VAL A 174 -9.50 -9.20 4.41
CA VAL A 174 -9.93 -10.58 4.16
C VAL A 174 -8.76 -11.45 3.70
N MET A 175 -8.00 -11.00 2.70
CA MET A 175 -6.86 -11.76 2.19
C MET A 175 -5.75 -11.89 3.22
N TYR A 176 -5.50 -10.83 3.98
CA TYR A 176 -4.55 -10.87 5.09
C TYR A 176 -5.02 -11.86 6.18
N GLY A 177 -6.30 -11.82 6.56
CA GLY A 177 -6.88 -12.75 7.54
C GLY A 177 -6.88 -14.21 7.07
N LEU A 178 -7.09 -14.47 5.78
CA LEU A 178 -6.95 -15.81 5.22
C LEU A 178 -5.48 -16.31 5.29
N MET A 179 -4.51 -15.43 5.10
CA MET A 179 -3.09 -15.78 5.17
C MET A 179 -2.57 -15.94 6.61
N PHE A 180 -3.02 -15.10 7.55
CA PHE A 180 -2.41 -14.93 8.87
C PHE A 180 -3.43 -15.05 10.02
N GLY A 181 -4.58 -15.70 9.78
CA GLY A 181 -5.69 -15.75 10.72
C GLY A 181 -5.37 -16.59 11.96
N ASP A 182 -5.13 -15.94 13.10
CA ASP A 182 -4.97 -16.55 14.41
C ASP A 182 -5.74 -15.74 15.46
N PHE A 183 -6.61 -16.38 16.24
CA PHE A 183 -7.45 -15.71 17.24
C PHE A 183 -6.66 -15.22 18.46
N GLY A 184 -5.46 -15.74 18.70
CA GLY A 184 -4.54 -15.23 19.73
C GLY A 184 -3.86 -13.94 19.30
N GLU A 185 -3.30 -13.92 18.09
CA GLU A 185 -2.49 -12.80 17.58
C GLU A 185 -3.35 -11.65 17.07
N GLY A 186 -4.53 -11.92 16.51
CA GLY A 186 -5.45 -10.92 15.98
C GLY A 186 -5.81 -9.82 16.99
N PRO A 187 -6.31 -10.17 18.19
CA PRO A 187 -6.58 -9.19 19.25
C PRO A 187 -5.34 -8.41 19.71
N LEU A 188 -4.15 -9.04 19.72
CA LEU A 188 -2.91 -8.35 20.08
C LEU A 188 -2.52 -7.29 19.04
N ILE A 189 -2.60 -7.62 17.75
CA ILE A 189 -2.37 -6.69 16.65
C ILE A 189 -3.42 -5.58 16.65
N LEU A 190 -4.68 -5.91 16.95
CA LEU A 190 -5.76 -4.94 17.06
C LEU A 190 -5.51 -3.94 18.21
N ILE A 191 -5.10 -4.43 19.39
CA ILE A 191 -4.74 -3.58 20.54
C ILE A 191 -3.54 -2.69 20.19
N LEU A 192 -2.52 -3.23 19.52
CA LEU A 192 -1.37 -2.47 19.05
C LEU A 192 -1.78 -1.37 18.06
N GLY A 193 -2.64 -1.69 17.09
CA GLY A 193 -3.18 -0.71 16.14
C GLY A 193 -3.97 0.40 16.83
N LEU A 194 -4.83 0.07 17.79
CA LEU A 194 -5.59 1.05 18.58
C LEU A 194 -4.66 1.94 19.43
N PHE A 195 -3.60 1.36 20.01
CA PHE A 195 -2.58 2.09 20.75
C PHE A 195 -1.85 3.10 19.86
N LEU A 196 -1.35 2.66 18.69
CA LEU A 196 -0.70 3.53 17.71
C LEU A 196 -1.64 4.63 17.20
N TRP A 197 -2.92 4.29 16.97
CA TRP A 197 -3.92 5.26 16.55
C TRP A 197 -4.16 6.35 17.61
N ARG A 198 -4.10 5.98 18.89
CA ARG A 198 -4.18 6.93 20.01
C ARG A 198 -2.96 7.86 20.08
N ILE A 199 -1.77 7.36 19.77
CA ILE A 199 -0.54 8.18 19.69
C ILE A 199 -0.64 9.17 18.52
N LYS A 200 -1.07 8.70 17.35
CA LYS A 200 -1.31 9.53 16.16
C LYS A 200 -2.26 10.69 16.48
N LYS A 201 -3.38 10.43 17.16
CA LYS A 201 -4.34 11.46 17.58
C LYS A 201 -3.77 12.48 18.57
N LYS A 202 -2.78 12.10 19.38
CA LYS A 202 -2.10 13.01 20.31
C LYS A 202 -1.02 13.85 19.65
N GLY A 203 -0.70 13.63 18.37
CA GLY A 203 0.36 14.34 17.67
C GLY A 203 1.77 14.04 18.19
N ALA A 204 1.94 12.96 18.96
CA ALA A 204 3.24 12.57 19.46
C ALA A 204 4.00 11.80 18.36
N SER A 205 5.20 12.27 18.01
CA SER A 205 6.12 11.54 17.15
C SER A 205 6.82 10.47 17.98
N LEU A 206 6.61 9.21 17.63
CA LEU A 206 7.54 8.15 18.03
C LEU A 206 8.68 8.19 17.02
N GLY A 207 9.93 8.18 17.49
CA GLY A 207 11.12 8.41 16.65
C GLY A 207 11.10 7.70 15.29
N ASP A 208 11.83 8.24 14.32
CA ASP A 208 11.68 8.02 12.87
C ASP A 208 11.42 6.57 12.43
N PHE A 209 11.99 5.59 13.13
CA PHE A 209 11.75 4.16 12.89
C PHE A 209 10.29 3.71 13.06
N PHE A 210 9.58 4.21 14.08
CA PHE A 210 8.20 3.82 14.39
C PHE A 210 7.15 4.70 13.73
N GLN A 211 7.54 5.87 13.21
CA GLN A 211 6.63 6.83 12.59
C GLN A 211 5.80 6.25 11.43
N PRO A 212 6.33 5.39 10.53
CA PRO A 212 5.53 4.74 9.49
C PRO A 212 4.38 3.90 10.04
N PHE A 213 4.61 3.18 11.15
CA PHE A 213 3.58 2.37 11.81
C PHE A 213 2.51 3.24 12.48
N VAL A 214 2.90 4.38 13.06
CA VAL A 214 1.96 5.37 13.61
C VAL A 214 1.11 5.97 12.50
N ASN A 215 1.72 6.34 11.38
CA ASN A 215 1.01 6.89 10.22
C ASN A 215 0.02 5.86 9.62
N GLY A 216 0.40 4.58 9.61
CA GLY A 216 -0.40 3.45 9.15
C GLY A 216 -1.30 2.78 10.19
N ALA A 217 -1.51 3.38 11.37
CA ALA A 217 -2.22 2.75 12.48
C ALA A 217 -3.64 2.27 12.11
N GLU A 218 -4.37 3.03 11.29
CA GLU A 218 -5.72 2.65 10.86
C GLU A 218 -5.72 1.38 9.99
N LEU A 219 -4.68 1.19 9.16
CA LEU A 219 -4.50 -0.03 8.39
C LEU A 219 -4.22 -1.21 9.31
N ILE A 220 -3.36 -1.05 10.32
CA ILE A 220 -3.06 -2.10 11.32
C ILE A 220 -4.33 -2.50 12.07
N VAL A 221 -5.20 -1.55 12.41
CA VAL A 221 -6.51 -1.85 13.02
C VAL A 221 -7.39 -2.68 12.09
N MET A 222 -7.47 -2.32 10.81
CA MET A 222 -8.24 -3.09 9.81
C MET A 222 -7.72 -4.51 9.67
N LEU A 223 -6.39 -4.68 9.63
CA LEU A 223 -5.76 -5.99 9.59
C LEU A 223 -6.04 -6.80 10.87
N GLY A 224 -5.90 -6.20 12.06
CA GLY A 224 -6.21 -6.83 13.33
C GLY A 224 -7.64 -7.36 13.41
N ILE A 225 -8.62 -6.61 12.87
CA ILE A 225 -10.01 -7.06 12.76
C ILE A 225 -10.11 -8.28 11.83
N GLY A 226 -9.48 -8.23 10.65
CA GLY A 226 -9.47 -9.34 9.69
C GLY A 226 -8.87 -10.62 10.29
N ILE A 227 -7.70 -10.51 10.92
CA ILE A 227 -7.01 -11.63 11.58
C ILE A 227 -7.90 -12.23 12.67
N THR A 228 -8.54 -11.40 13.50
CA THR A 228 -9.40 -11.89 14.59
C THR A 228 -10.62 -12.65 14.04
N ILE A 229 -11.25 -12.15 12.98
CA ILE A 229 -12.41 -12.80 12.36
C ILE A 229 -12.01 -14.15 11.76
N PHE A 230 -10.94 -14.19 10.97
CA PHE A 230 -10.51 -15.43 10.33
C PHE A 230 -9.86 -16.42 11.30
N GLY A 231 -9.18 -15.94 12.34
CA GLY A 231 -8.72 -16.76 13.45
C GLY A 231 -9.87 -17.46 14.18
N LEU A 232 -11.02 -16.80 14.36
CA LEU A 232 -12.22 -17.44 14.90
C LEU A 232 -12.83 -18.47 13.94
N ILE A 233 -12.80 -18.21 12.63
CA ILE A 233 -13.31 -19.13 11.61
C ILE A 233 -12.45 -20.40 11.56
N PHE A 234 -11.14 -20.21 11.59
CA PHE A 234 -10.12 -21.26 11.61
C PHE A 234 -10.08 -22.01 12.93
N GLY A 235 -10.41 -21.31 14.02
CA GLY A 235 -10.30 -21.82 15.37
C GLY A 235 -8.85 -22.08 15.78
N ASP A 236 -7.91 -21.29 15.27
CA ASP A 236 -6.52 -21.33 15.70
C ASP A 236 -6.30 -20.29 16.80
N PHE A 237 -5.67 -20.70 17.91
CA PHE A 237 -5.33 -19.82 19.03
C PHE A 237 -3.86 -20.00 19.41
N PHE A 238 -3.02 -19.02 19.06
CA PHE A 238 -1.57 -19.05 19.25
C PHE A 238 -0.89 -20.30 18.68
N GLY A 239 -1.39 -20.78 17.54
CA GLY A 239 -0.94 -22.03 16.90
C GLY A 239 -1.46 -23.32 17.55
N PHE A 240 -2.37 -23.25 18.51
CA PHE A 240 -3.07 -24.42 19.08
C PHE A 240 -4.53 -24.46 18.60
N ASP A 241 -5.05 -25.66 18.39
CA ASP A 241 -6.46 -25.84 18.04
C ASP A 241 -7.37 -25.40 19.19
N SER A 242 -8.28 -24.46 18.89
CA SER A 242 -9.29 -23.93 19.81
C SER A 242 -10.20 -25.01 20.40
N SER A 243 -10.34 -26.16 19.73
CA SER A 243 -11.08 -27.30 20.26
C SER A 243 -10.47 -27.84 21.55
N MET A 244 -9.13 -27.78 21.66
CA MET A 244 -8.37 -28.20 22.83
C MET A 244 -8.38 -27.14 23.96
N VAL A 245 -8.53 -25.86 23.60
CA VAL A 245 -8.42 -24.73 24.55
C VAL A 245 -9.79 -24.26 25.07
N PHE A 246 -10.76 -24.08 24.17
CA PHE A 246 -12.07 -23.48 24.46
C PHE A 246 -13.25 -24.44 24.24
N GLY A 247 -13.03 -25.61 23.63
CA GLY A 247 -14.07 -26.63 23.43
C GLY A 247 -15.09 -26.33 22.33
N PHE A 248 -14.88 -25.28 21.51
CA PHE A 248 -15.67 -25.03 20.31
C PHE A 248 -15.01 -25.70 19.09
N LYS A 249 -15.83 -26.29 18.22
CA LYS A 249 -15.34 -26.81 16.94
C LYS A 249 -15.16 -25.65 15.95
N PRO A 250 -14.03 -25.56 15.24
CA PRO A 250 -13.85 -24.56 14.20
C PRO A 250 -14.89 -24.72 13.08
N ILE A 251 -15.30 -23.59 12.49
CA ILE A 251 -16.22 -23.60 11.35
C ILE A 251 -15.51 -24.12 10.11
N PHE A 252 -14.23 -23.80 9.96
CA PHE A 252 -13.40 -24.21 8.84
C PHE A 252 -11.94 -24.28 9.27
N SER A 253 -11.38 -25.46 9.54
CA SER A 253 -9.94 -25.56 9.84
C SER A 253 -9.12 -25.63 8.55
N PRO A 254 -8.03 -24.85 8.42
CA PRO A 254 -7.10 -24.97 7.29
C PRO A 254 -6.39 -26.32 7.19
N LEU A 255 -6.24 -27.02 8.33
CA LEU A 255 -5.53 -28.28 8.46
C LEU A 255 -6.44 -29.50 8.31
N GLU A 256 -7.75 -29.34 8.52
CA GLU A 256 -8.71 -30.44 8.43
C GLU A 256 -9.45 -30.46 7.09
N GLY A 257 -9.58 -31.66 6.55
CA GLY A 257 -10.38 -31.93 5.37
C GLY A 257 -9.53 -32.06 4.10
N GLU A 258 -9.70 -33.20 3.45
CA GLU A 258 -9.11 -33.49 2.15
C GLU A 258 -10.21 -33.53 1.10
N VAL A 259 -9.91 -33.00 -0.07
CA VAL A 259 -10.74 -33.15 -1.27
C VAL A 259 -9.99 -34.08 -2.20
N THR A 260 -10.62 -35.21 -2.54
CA THR A 260 -10.11 -36.10 -3.58
C THR A 260 -10.39 -35.48 -4.94
N VAL A 261 -9.36 -34.90 -5.54
CA VAL A 261 -9.41 -34.39 -6.91
C VAL A 261 -8.89 -35.50 -7.82
N GLY A 262 -9.82 -36.36 -8.23
CA GLY A 262 -9.47 -37.53 -9.01
C GLY A 262 -8.76 -38.59 -8.18
N ASN A 263 -7.49 -38.87 -8.52
CA ASN A 263 -6.66 -39.84 -7.79
C ASN A 263 -5.70 -39.18 -6.77
N VAL A 264 -5.76 -37.85 -6.62
CA VAL A 264 -4.89 -37.09 -5.70
C VAL A 264 -5.74 -36.49 -4.58
N THR A 265 -5.34 -36.72 -3.33
CA THR A 265 -5.90 -36.01 -2.18
C THR A 265 -5.21 -34.66 -2.03
N VAL A 266 -5.98 -33.58 -2.02
CA VAL A 266 -5.47 -32.23 -1.80
C VAL A 266 -6.16 -31.59 -0.60
N PRO A 267 -5.48 -30.74 0.18
CA PRO A 267 -6.09 -30.03 1.30
C PRO A 267 -7.29 -29.20 0.83
N ARG A 268 -8.41 -29.27 1.54
CA ARG A 268 -9.63 -28.51 1.22
C ARG A 268 -9.36 -27.01 1.15
N TYR A 269 -8.48 -26.50 2.02
CA TYR A 269 -8.14 -25.09 2.05
C TYR A 269 -7.40 -24.61 0.78
N MET A 270 -6.59 -25.47 0.17
CA MET A 270 -5.93 -25.16 -1.10
C MET A 270 -6.97 -24.94 -2.22
N VAL A 271 -8.00 -25.78 -2.28
CA VAL A 271 -9.09 -25.63 -3.26
C VAL A 271 -9.90 -24.36 -2.98
N PHE A 272 -10.15 -24.04 -1.71
CA PHE A 272 -10.83 -22.81 -1.32
C PHE A 272 -10.07 -21.54 -1.71
N THR A 273 -8.76 -21.48 -1.47
CA THR A 273 -7.94 -20.30 -1.83
C THR A 273 -7.84 -20.10 -3.34
N LEU A 274 -7.78 -21.19 -4.12
CA LEU A 274 -7.89 -21.12 -5.58
C LEU A 274 -9.27 -20.60 -6.01
N ALA A 275 -10.36 -21.11 -5.42
CA ALA A 275 -11.71 -20.63 -5.74
C ALA A 275 -11.90 -19.15 -5.39
N PHE A 276 -11.37 -18.71 -4.25
CA PHE A 276 -11.34 -17.29 -3.87
C PHE A 276 -10.55 -16.46 -4.89
N GLY A 277 -9.38 -16.95 -5.33
CA GLY A 277 -8.57 -16.28 -6.34
C GLY A 277 -9.29 -16.13 -7.68
N VAL A 278 -9.97 -17.19 -8.15
CA VAL A 278 -10.80 -17.16 -9.36
C VAL A 278 -11.90 -16.10 -9.21
N PHE A 279 -12.61 -16.09 -8.08
CA PHE A 279 -13.65 -15.10 -7.80
C PHE A 279 -13.08 -13.67 -7.80
N HIS A 280 -11.95 -13.44 -7.12
CA HIS A 280 -11.33 -12.12 -7.02
C HIS A 280 -10.82 -11.62 -8.38
N LEU A 281 -10.24 -12.50 -9.20
CA LEU A 281 -9.81 -12.18 -10.57
C LEU A 281 -10.99 -11.86 -11.49
N LEU A 282 -12.07 -12.65 -11.44
CA LEU A 282 -13.30 -12.37 -12.18
C LEU A 282 -13.91 -11.03 -11.77
N PHE A 283 -13.89 -10.72 -10.48
CA PHE A 283 -14.33 -9.43 -9.97
C PHE A 283 -13.49 -8.28 -10.54
N GLY A 284 -12.16 -8.42 -10.59
CA GLY A 284 -11.28 -7.45 -11.23
C GLY A 284 -11.60 -7.23 -12.71
N MET A 285 -11.80 -8.30 -13.48
CA MET A 285 -12.19 -8.18 -14.90
C MET A 285 -13.56 -7.51 -15.08
N ALA A 286 -14.51 -7.75 -14.17
CA ALA A 286 -15.81 -7.08 -14.19
C ALA A 286 -15.69 -5.57 -13.95
N LEU A 287 -14.78 -5.13 -13.06
CA LEU A 287 -14.48 -3.71 -12.87
C LEU A 287 -13.83 -3.09 -14.12
N GLY A 288 -12.94 -3.82 -14.80
CA GLY A 288 -12.35 -3.39 -16.06
C GLY A 288 -13.40 -3.17 -17.16
N ALA A 289 -14.34 -4.11 -17.28
CA ALA A 289 -15.48 -3.96 -18.18
C ALA A 289 -16.35 -2.74 -17.82
N TYR A 290 -16.57 -2.50 -16.52
CA TYR A 290 -17.32 -1.34 -16.05
C TYR A 290 -16.62 -0.01 -16.38
N ASN A 291 -15.29 0.08 -16.24
CA ASN A 291 -14.51 1.26 -16.61
C ASN A 291 -14.72 1.64 -18.09
N LEU A 292 -14.63 0.66 -19.00
CA LEU A 292 -14.82 0.88 -20.43
C LEU A 292 -16.27 1.21 -20.80
N ILE A 293 -17.25 0.58 -20.13
CA ILE A 293 -18.68 0.91 -20.30
C ILE A 293 -18.93 2.37 -19.88
N ARG A 294 -18.31 2.83 -18.79
CA ARG A 294 -18.44 4.20 -18.31
C ARG A 294 -17.82 5.23 -19.28
N ARG A 295 -16.77 4.85 -20.01
CA ARG A 295 -16.17 5.63 -21.10
C ARG A 295 -16.99 5.60 -22.40
N SER A 296 -18.15 4.94 -22.40
CA SER A 296 -19.02 4.74 -23.58
C SER A 296 -18.43 3.87 -24.70
N GLU A 297 -17.38 3.11 -24.41
CA GLU A 297 -16.67 2.23 -25.36
C GLU A 297 -17.20 0.79 -25.29
N TRP A 298 -18.48 0.59 -25.57
CA TRP A 298 -19.17 -0.70 -25.41
C TRP A 298 -18.55 -1.84 -26.22
N LYS A 299 -18.03 -1.54 -27.42
CA LYS A 299 -17.34 -2.53 -28.27
C LYS A 299 -15.99 -2.95 -27.67
N GLU A 300 -15.35 -2.08 -26.91
CA GLU A 300 -14.07 -2.39 -26.25
C GLU A 300 -14.31 -3.19 -24.99
N ALA A 301 -15.31 -2.81 -24.19
CA ALA A 301 -15.75 -3.57 -23.03
C ALA A 301 -16.15 -5.01 -23.37
N PHE A 302 -16.91 -5.22 -24.44
CA PHE A 302 -17.40 -6.56 -24.81
C PHE A 302 -16.27 -7.47 -25.30
N PHE A 303 -15.52 -7.03 -26.31
CA PHE A 303 -14.49 -7.86 -26.93
C PHE A 303 -13.20 -8.01 -26.10
N GLY A 304 -12.95 -7.09 -25.16
CA GLY A 304 -11.82 -7.19 -24.23
C GLY A 304 -12.21 -7.89 -22.93
N PRO A 305 -12.45 -7.15 -21.83
CA PRO A 305 -12.56 -7.73 -20.49
C PRO A 305 -13.73 -8.69 -20.31
N LEU A 306 -14.87 -8.50 -20.99
CA LEU A 306 -16.03 -9.38 -20.83
C LEU A 306 -15.83 -10.75 -21.51
N CYS A 307 -15.37 -10.75 -22.77
CA CYS A 307 -14.98 -11.98 -23.46
C CYS A 307 -13.87 -12.70 -22.70
N TRP A 308 -12.91 -11.97 -22.14
CA TRP A 308 -11.85 -12.56 -21.34
C TRP A 308 -12.35 -13.17 -20.03
N ALA A 309 -13.23 -12.47 -19.30
CA ALA A 309 -13.85 -13.00 -18.08
C ALA A 309 -14.66 -14.26 -18.37
N TRP A 310 -15.38 -14.30 -19.50
CA TRP A 310 -16.08 -15.49 -19.95
C TRP A 310 -15.12 -16.64 -20.26
N PHE A 311 -14.08 -16.40 -21.06
CA PHE A 311 -13.06 -17.41 -21.36
C PHE A 311 -12.45 -17.98 -20.08
N TYR A 312 -12.06 -17.11 -19.14
CA TYR A 312 -11.46 -17.52 -17.88
C TYR A 312 -12.43 -18.36 -17.02
N ALA A 313 -13.67 -17.90 -16.83
CA ALA A 313 -14.68 -18.65 -16.08
C ALA A 313 -14.99 -20.02 -16.72
N ALA A 314 -15.12 -20.07 -18.03
CA ALA A 314 -15.34 -21.30 -18.78
C ALA A 314 -14.15 -22.26 -18.66
N GLY A 315 -12.92 -21.75 -18.81
CA GLY A 315 -11.69 -22.52 -18.68
C GLY A 315 -11.54 -23.12 -17.29
N VAL A 316 -11.74 -22.32 -16.24
CA VAL A 316 -11.70 -22.80 -14.85
C VAL A 316 -12.79 -23.86 -14.60
N PHE A 317 -14.00 -23.65 -15.09
CA PHE A 317 -15.09 -24.61 -14.95
C PHE A 317 -14.75 -25.95 -15.61
N VAL A 318 -14.26 -25.94 -16.85
CA VAL A 318 -13.87 -27.17 -17.56
C VAL A 318 -12.71 -27.87 -16.87
N ILE A 319 -11.68 -27.13 -16.43
CA ILE A 319 -10.55 -27.69 -15.68
C ILE A 319 -11.03 -28.32 -14.37
N ALA A 320 -11.93 -27.67 -13.64
CA ALA A 320 -12.48 -28.22 -12.40
C ALA A 320 -13.26 -29.53 -12.65
N GLN A 321 -14.06 -29.61 -13.72
CA GLN A 321 -14.77 -30.85 -14.09
C GLN A 321 -13.81 -31.99 -14.45
N ILE A 322 -12.74 -31.70 -15.19
CA ILE A 322 -11.70 -32.68 -15.52
C ILE A 322 -11.02 -33.18 -14.24
N ALA A 323 -10.69 -32.26 -13.33
CA ALA A 323 -10.00 -32.55 -12.09
C ALA A 323 -10.86 -33.43 -11.15
N LEU A 324 -12.14 -33.09 -10.96
CA LEU A 324 -13.09 -33.89 -10.16
C LEU A 324 -13.31 -35.30 -10.72
N SER A 325 -13.14 -35.48 -12.02
CA SER A 325 -13.43 -36.75 -12.69
C SER A 325 -12.23 -37.70 -12.82
N GLY A 326 -11.12 -37.44 -12.13
CA GLY A 326 -9.94 -38.30 -12.24
C GLY A 326 -8.99 -37.94 -13.37
N PHE A 327 -8.94 -36.67 -13.79
CA PHE A 327 -8.15 -36.22 -14.96
C PHE A 327 -8.51 -36.93 -16.27
N LYS A 328 -9.75 -37.39 -16.38
CA LYS A 328 -10.28 -37.99 -17.61
C LYS A 328 -10.61 -36.89 -18.62
N PHE A 329 -9.65 -36.59 -19.49
CA PHE A 329 -9.82 -35.62 -20.59
C PHE A 329 -10.99 -35.95 -21.52
N SER A 330 -11.42 -37.21 -21.56
CA SER A 330 -12.58 -37.65 -22.35
C SER A 330 -13.87 -36.91 -21.98
N ILE A 331 -14.04 -36.43 -20.75
CA ILE A 331 -15.26 -35.74 -20.30
C ILE A 331 -15.38 -34.35 -20.93
N ALA A 332 -14.25 -33.67 -21.16
CA ALA A 332 -14.22 -32.40 -21.87
C ALA A 332 -14.65 -32.56 -23.33
N LEU A 333 -14.36 -33.73 -23.92
CA LEU A 333 -14.68 -34.05 -25.32
C LEU A 333 -16.06 -34.68 -25.50
N GLN A 334 -16.57 -35.37 -24.47
CA GLN A 334 -17.89 -36.03 -24.48
C GLN A 334 -19.06 -35.03 -24.44
N ASN A 335 -18.87 -33.88 -23.77
CA ASN A 335 -19.88 -32.83 -23.76
C ASN A 335 -19.62 -31.84 -24.89
N PRO A 336 -20.44 -31.83 -25.97
CA PRO A 336 -20.23 -30.97 -27.12
C PRO A 336 -20.37 -29.47 -26.79
N LEU A 337 -20.86 -29.12 -25.59
CA LEU A 337 -21.03 -27.75 -25.13
C LEU A 337 -19.75 -27.13 -24.54
N TYR A 338 -18.85 -27.93 -23.98
CA TYR A 338 -17.66 -27.41 -23.28
C TYR A 338 -16.63 -26.82 -24.24
N LEU A 339 -16.46 -27.41 -25.42
CA LEU A 339 -15.51 -26.93 -26.41
C LEU A 339 -15.93 -25.55 -26.96
N PRO A 340 -17.18 -25.33 -27.44
CA PRO A 340 -17.63 -23.99 -27.83
C PRO A 340 -17.58 -22.99 -26.69
N LEU A 341 -17.91 -23.39 -25.46
CA LEU A 341 -17.93 -22.47 -24.31
C LEU A 341 -16.57 -21.82 -24.04
N VAL A 342 -15.47 -22.53 -24.27
CA VAL A 342 -14.10 -22.02 -24.10
C VAL A 342 -13.58 -21.38 -25.39
N PHE A 343 -13.74 -22.03 -26.54
CA PHE A 343 -13.13 -21.56 -27.79
C PHE A 343 -13.83 -20.35 -28.40
N VAL A 344 -15.14 -20.17 -28.22
CA VAL A 344 -15.88 -19.03 -28.75
C VAL A 344 -15.36 -17.69 -28.20
N PRO A 345 -15.30 -17.45 -26.88
CA PRO A 345 -14.79 -16.18 -26.37
C PRO A 345 -13.31 -15.95 -26.73
N LEU A 346 -12.51 -17.01 -26.79
CA LEU A 346 -11.11 -16.93 -27.21
C LEU A 346 -10.95 -16.48 -28.67
N LEU A 347 -11.76 -17.03 -29.58
CA LEU A 347 -11.73 -16.67 -30.99
C LEU A 347 -12.22 -15.22 -31.21
N LEU A 348 -13.24 -14.80 -30.45
CA LEU A 348 -13.77 -13.44 -30.51
C LEU A 348 -12.74 -12.40 -30.05
N SER A 349 -12.03 -12.65 -28.94
CA SER A 349 -10.98 -11.74 -28.48
C SER A 349 -9.76 -11.76 -29.40
N ALA A 350 -9.31 -12.94 -29.83
CA ALA A 350 -8.15 -13.09 -30.71
C ALA A 350 -8.36 -12.43 -32.09
N TRP A 351 -9.59 -12.37 -32.59
CA TRP A 351 -9.90 -11.70 -33.85
C TRP A 351 -9.73 -10.17 -33.77
N LYS A 352 -9.99 -9.58 -32.59
CA LYS A 352 -9.90 -8.13 -32.39
C LYS A 352 -8.53 -7.67 -31.87
N GLU A 353 -8.00 -8.37 -30.87
CA GLU A 353 -6.78 -7.98 -30.13
C GLU A 353 -5.51 -8.69 -30.64
N GLY A 354 -5.68 -9.68 -31.53
CA GLY A 354 -4.60 -10.47 -32.10
C GLY A 354 -4.26 -11.72 -31.27
N GLY A 355 -3.88 -12.79 -31.96
CA GLY A 355 -3.62 -14.09 -31.33
C GLY A 355 -2.43 -14.09 -30.35
N MET A 356 -1.43 -13.22 -30.55
CA MET A 356 -0.28 -13.12 -29.64
C MET A 356 -0.70 -12.55 -28.27
N HIS A 357 -1.54 -11.50 -28.27
CA HIS A 357 -2.07 -10.92 -27.05
C HIS A 357 -2.94 -11.93 -26.30
N ALA A 358 -3.79 -12.69 -27.01
CA ALA A 358 -4.59 -13.75 -26.41
C ALA A 358 -3.74 -14.85 -25.74
N MET A 359 -2.58 -15.22 -26.31
CA MET A 359 -1.66 -16.19 -25.70
C MET A 359 -0.98 -15.64 -24.45
N GLU A 360 -0.57 -14.37 -24.46
CA GLU A 360 -0.03 -13.71 -23.28
C GLU A 360 -1.04 -13.70 -22.14
N LEU A 361 -2.27 -13.25 -22.41
CA LEU A 361 -3.36 -13.22 -21.43
C LEU A 361 -3.66 -14.63 -20.88
N PHE A 362 -3.63 -15.66 -21.74
CA PHE A 362 -3.80 -17.05 -21.32
C PHE A 362 -2.74 -17.48 -20.31
N ILE A 363 -1.46 -17.28 -20.63
CA ILE A 363 -0.34 -17.63 -19.73
C ILE A 363 -0.46 -16.84 -18.42
N GLN A 364 -0.76 -15.54 -18.51
CA GLN A 364 -0.96 -14.68 -17.35
C GLN A 364 -2.13 -15.16 -16.47
N SER A 365 -3.25 -15.61 -17.03
CA SER A 365 -4.39 -16.07 -16.21
C SER A 365 -4.08 -17.33 -15.41
N ILE A 366 -3.33 -18.26 -15.99
CA ILE A 366 -2.88 -19.46 -15.28
C ILE A 366 -1.92 -19.04 -14.17
N SER A 367 -0.92 -18.22 -14.49
CA SER A 367 0.06 -17.73 -13.51
C SER A 367 -0.61 -16.99 -12.35
N ASN A 368 -1.51 -16.05 -12.66
CA ASN A 368 -2.24 -15.26 -11.66
C ASN A 368 -3.14 -16.15 -10.79
N THR A 369 -3.74 -17.21 -11.34
CA THR A 369 -4.56 -18.14 -10.55
C THR A 369 -3.70 -18.92 -9.56
N PHE A 370 -2.56 -19.47 -10.01
CA PHE A 370 -1.65 -20.21 -9.15
C PHE A 370 -0.99 -19.33 -8.08
N SER A 371 -0.79 -18.03 -8.33
CA SER A 371 -0.29 -17.09 -7.32
C SER A 371 -1.14 -17.07 -6.04
N TYR A 372 -2.45 -17.36 -6.11
CA TYR A 372 -3.32 -17.39 -4.93
C TYR A 372 -3.05 -18.60 -4.01
N LEU A 373 -2.34 -19.63 -4.47
CA LEU A 373 -1.86 -20.71 -3.59
C LEU A 373 -0.96 -20.19 -2.47
N ARG A 374 -0.37 -19.01 -2.66
CA ARG A 374 0.40 -18.33 -1.62
C ARG A 374 -0.43 -18.07 -0.35
N ILE A 375 -1.74 -17.83 -0.49
CA ILE A 375 -2.63 -17.67 0.68
C ILE A 375 -2.59 -18.91 1.55
N TRP A 376 -2.74 -20.08 0.92
CA TRP A 376 -2.67 -21.36 1.59
C TRP A 376 -1.27 -21.65 2.17
N ALA A 377 -0.21 -21.40 1.38
CA ALA A 377 1.16 -21.70 1.79
C ALA A 377 1.61 -20.90 3.02
N LEU A 378 1.28 -19.60 3.08
CA LEU A 378 1.66 -18.74 4.22
C LEU A 378 0.90 -19.10 5.49
N ASN A 379 -0.41 -19.40 5.37
CA ASN A 379 -1.19 -19.86 6.52
C ASN A 379 -0.67 -21.20 7.08
N LEU A 380 -0.23 -22.11 6.20
CA LEU A 380 0.36 -23.37 6.62
C LEU A 380 1.76 -23.16 7.26
N ALA A 381 2.55 -22.24 6.71
CA ALA A 381 3.86 -21.89 7.26
C ALA A 381 3.74 -21.27 8.65
N ASP A 382 2.79 -20.36 8.84
CA ASP A 382 2.46 -19.74 10.13
C ASP A 382 2.26 -20.82 11.22
N PHE A 383 1.39 -21.79 10.97
CA PHE A 383 1.14 -22.90 11.90
C PHE A 383 2.40 -23.74 12.17
N TYR A 384 3.08 -24.20 11.13
CA TYR A 384 4.22 -25.11 11.31
C TYR A 384 5.45 -24.45 11.95
N VAL A 385 5.67 -23.15 11.72
CA VAL A 385 6.78 -22.41 12.36
C VAL A 385 6.51 -22.27 13.85
N LYS A 386 5.28 -21.88 14.25
CA LYS A 386 4.85 -21.84 15.65
C LYS A 386 5.03 -23.21 16.31
N PHE A 387 4.55 -24.27 15.66
CA PHE A 387 4.64 -25.64 16.16
C PHE A 387 6.08 -26.15 16.28
N ALA A 388 6.95 -25.85 15.32
CA ALA A 388 8.35 -26.26 15.35
C ALA A 388 9.12 -25.61 16.50
N ILE A 389 8.91 -24.32 16.75
CA ILE A 389 9.54 -23.60 17.88
C ILE A 389 9.02 -24.14 19.21
N PHE A 390 7.72 -24.40 19.30
CA PHE A 390 7.11 -25.03 20.47
C PHE A 390 7.74 -26.41 20.77
N LEU A 391 7.91 -27.25 19.75
CA LEU A 391 8.53 -28.57 19.90
C LEU A 391 10.01 -28.48 20.30
N ALA A 392 10.76 -27.55 19.69
CA ALA A 392 12.19 -27.36 19.96
C ALA A 392 12.46 -26.90 21.41
N LEU A 393 11.52 -26.17 22.01
CA LEU A 393 11.66 -25.59 23.34
C LEU A 393 10.87 -26.35 24.42
N GLY A 394 10.54 -27.62 24.23
CA GLY A 394 10.01 -28.48 25.30
C GLY A 394 8.75 -29.26 24.94
N GLY A 395 8.12 -28.93 23.80
CA GLY A 395 7.02 -29.71 23.23
C GLY A 395 5.78 -29.78 24.14
N PRO A 396 4.97 -30.85 24.01
CA PRO A 396 3.65 -30.93 24.65
C PRO A 396 3.67 -31.07 26.18
N ALA A 397 4.84 -31.29 26.78
CA ALA A 397 4.97 -31.32 28.24
C ALA A 397 4.93 -29.89 28.80
N ILE A 398 3.99 -29.62 29.72
CA ILE A 398 3.83 -28.30 30.36
C ILE A 398 5.05 -28.03 31.25
N THR A 399 6.07 -27.43 30.65
CA THR A 399 7.33 -27.04 31.27
C THR A 399 7.54 -25.53 31.06
N PRO A 400 8.29 -24.84 31.94
CA PRO A 400 8.62 -23.42 31.73
C PRO A 400 9.25 -23.14 30.36
N PHE A 401 10.07 -24.08 29.86
CA PHE A 401 10.65 -24.02 28.53
C PHE A 401 9.58 -24.11 27.43
N SER A 402 8.60 -25.03 27.52
CA SER A 402 7.54 -25.15 26.50
C SER A 402 6.69 -23.89 26.40
N LEU A 403 6.43 -23.21 27.53
CA LEU A 403 5.69 -21.96 27.56
C LEU A 403 6.50 -20.82 26.95
N LEU A 404 7.80 -20.78 27.23
CA LEU A 404 8.72 -19.85 26.57
C LEU A 404 8.76 -20.09 25.06
N GLY A 405 8.74 -21.36 24.64
CA GLY A 405 8.68 -21.75 23.23
C GLY A 405 7.42 -21.27 22.53
N ALA A 406 6.26 -21.49 23.13
CA ALA A 406 4.99 -20.99 22.61
C ALA A 406 5.00 -19.45 22.52
N ALA A 407 5.43 -18.74 23.57
CA ALA A 407 5.48 -17.28 23.58
C ALA A 407 6.44 -16.70 22.54
N LEU A 408 7.65 -17.27 22.44
CA LEU A 408 8.67 -16.83 21.49
C LEU A 408 8.25 -17.14 20.04
N GLY A 409 7.67 -18.31 19.80
CA GLY A 409 7.19 -18.72 18.48
C GLY A 409 6.13 -17.76 17.95
N ASN A 410 5.10 -17.49 18.75
CA ASN A 410 4.04 -16.54 18.39
C ASN A 410 4.59 -15.11 18.23
N LEU A 411 5.47 -14.64 19.11
CA LEU A 411 6.07 -13.29 18.95
C LEU A 411 6.89 -13.16 17.66
N LEU A 412 7.70 -14.17 17.33
CA LEU A 412 8.53 -14.18 16.14
C LEU A 412 7.67 -14.17 14.88
N VAL A 413 6.65 -15.02 14.85
CA VAL A 413 5.77 -15.17 13.70
C VAL A 413 4.90 -13.92 13.51
N MET A 414 4.39 -13.34 14.59
CA MET A 414 3.69 -12.05 14.57
C MET A 414 4.49 -10.92 13.91
N ILE A 415 5.80 -10.83 14.18
CA ILE A 415 6.65 -9.77 13.61
C ILE A 415 7.09 -10.11 12.18
N LEU A 416 7.62 -11.31 11.98
CA LEU A 416 8.23 -11.70 10.71
C LEU A 416 7.17 -12.05 9.66
N GLU A 417 6.30 -13.01 9.99
CA GLU A 417 5.29 -13.51 9.06
C GLU A 417 4.19 -12.47 8.83
N GLY A 418 3.85 -11.67 9.85
CA GLY A 418 2.92 -10.54 9.67
C GLY A 418 3.38 -9.55 8.58
N LEU A 419 4.68 -9.22 8.53
CA LEU A 419 5.23 -8.36 7.47
C LEU A 419 5.28 -9.08 6.12
N ILE A 420 5.65 -10.37 6.10
CA ILE A 420 5.68 -11.17 4.86
C ILE A 420 4.27 -11.24 4.27
N VAL A 421 3.27 -11.60 5.06
CA VAL A 421 1.87 -11.67 4.65
C VAL A 421 1.38 -10.32 4.15
N PHE A 422 1.74 -9.21 4.80
CA PHE A 422 1.41 -7.87 4.32
C PHE A 422 1.89 -7.63 2.89
N VAL A 423 3.19 -7.87 2.62
CA VAL A 423 3.78 -7.71 1.29
C VAL A 423 3.13 -8.65 0.27
N GLN A 424 2.83 -9.88 0.67
CA GLN A 424 2.24 -10.87 -0.22
C GLN A 424 0.77 -10.58 -0.55
N ALA A 425 0.01 -10.04 0.40
CA ALA A 425 -1.33 -9.53 0.16
C ALA A 425 -1.30 -8.32 -0.79
N LEU A 426 -0.33 -7.42 -0.64
CA LEU A 426 -0.13 -6.30 -1.57
C LEU A 426 0.19 -6.78 -2.97
N ARG A 427 1.08 -7.76 -3.10
CA ARG A 427 1.42 -8.34 -4.40
C ARG A 427 0.18 -8.85 -5.13
N LEU A 428 -0.66 -9.64 -4.45
CA LEU A 428 -1.92 -10.16 -5.02
C LEU A 428 -2.87 -9.05 -5.49
N HIS A 429 -2.86 -7.89 -4.81
CA HIS A 429 -3.66 -6.75 -5.26
C HIS A 429 -3.00 -6.03 -6.43
N TRP A 430 -1.71 -5.69 -6.36
CA TRP A 430 -1.02 -4.89 -7.37
C TRP A 430 -0.76 -5.62 -8.68
N VAL A 431 -0.32 -6.87 -8.61
CA VAL A 431 0.10 -7.62 -9.80
C VAL A 431 -1.06 -8.42 -10.36
N GLU A 432 -1.75 -9.19 -9.52
CA GLU A 432 -2.79 -10.09 -10.00
C GLU A 432 -4.15 -9.41 -10.22
N TRP A 433 -4.55 -8.46 -9.36
CA TRP A 433 -5.88 -7.85 -9.39
C TRP A 433 -5.95 -6.49 -10.10
N PHE A 434 -5.07 -5.54 -9.77
CA PHE A 434 -5.04 -4.18 -10.35
C PHE A 434 -4.77 -4.25 -11.85
N GLY A 435 -3.87 -5.12 -12.30
CA GLY A 435 -3.61 -5.33 -13.73
C GLY A 435 -4.82 -5.80 -14.56
N LYS A 436 -6.01 -5.99 -13.96
CA LYS A 436 -7.26 -6.30 -14.69
C LYS A 436 -8.16 -5.10 -14.95
N PHE A 437 -7.99 -3.99 -14.23
CA PHE A 437 -8.88 -2.82 -14.35
C PHE A 437 -8.26 -1.47 -14.00
N TYR A 438 -7.06 -1.47 -13.43
CA TYR A 438 -6.37 -0.30 -12.88
C TYR A 438 -5.07 -0.04 -13.64
N GLU A 439 -5.05 1.01 -14.45
CA GLU A 439 -3.90 1.43 -15.25
C GLU A 439 -2.91 2.27 -14.42
N GLY A 440 -3.40 3.09 -13.49
CA GLY A 440 -2.54 3.84 -12.57
C GLY A 440 -1.69 4.93 -13.23
N THR A 441 -2.05 5.38 -14.43
CA THR A 441 -1.31 6.35 -15.26
C THR A 441 -1.68 7.81 -14.98
N GLY A 442 -2.57 8.08 -14.02
CA GLY A 442 -3.08 9.41 -13.75
C GLY A 442 -2.08 10.33 -13.05
N PHE A 443 -2.39 11.63 -13.07
CA PHE A 443 -1.63 12.65 -12.35
C PHE A 443 -2.35 13.04 -11.04
N PRO A 444 -1.68 13.07 -9.88
CA PRO A 444 -2.33 13.44 -8.64
C PRO A 444 -2.67 14.93 -8.65
N PHE A 445 -3.89 15.27 -8.21
CA PHE A 445 -4.26 16.67 -8.01
C PHE A 445 -3.52 17.27 -6.82
N THR A 446 -2.56 18.16 -7.09
CA THR A 446 -1.82 18.94 -6.09
C THR A 446 -2.35 20.38 -6.07
N PRO A 447 -3.26 20.73 -5.13
CA PRO A 447 -3.77 22.09 -5.07
C PRO A 447 -2.65 23.07 -4.71
N TYR A 448 -2.66 24.24 -5.33
CA TYR A 448 -1.85 25.37 -4.88
C TYR A 448 -2.32 25.79 -3.48
N HIS A 449 -1.42 25.77 -2.51
CA HIS A 449 -1.70 26.20 -1.14
C HIS A 449 -0.49 26.94 -0.57
N GLU A 450 -0.69 28.17 -0.11
CA GLU A 450 0.35 28.91 0.61
C GLU A 450 0.44 28.38 2.05
N PRO A 451 1.65 28.12 2.60
CA PRO A 451 1.78 27.68 3.99
C PRO A 451 1.18 28.72 4.97
N THR A 452 0.00 28.41 5.54
CA THR A 452 -0.77 29.35 6.39
C THR A 452 -0.58 29.13 7.89
N SER A 453 0.02 28.02 8.34
CA SER A 453 0.15 27.70 9.76
C SER A 453 1.57 27.28 10.16
N TRP A 454 2.07 27.93 11.21
CA TRP A 454 3.31 27.58 11.90
C TRP A 454 3.03 26.57 13.02
N THR A 455 3.80 25.48 13.07
CA THR A 455 4.16 24.90 14.37
C THR A 455 5.39 25.66 14.85
N VAL A 456 5.15 26.69 15.68
CA VAL A 456 6.17 27.09 16.65
C VAL A 456 6.29 25.90 17.59
N PRO A 457 7.44 25.20 17.68
CA PRO A 457 7.65 24.31 18.80
C PRO A 457 7.53 25.16 20.05
N LEU A 458 6.36 25.11 20.69
CA LEU A 458 6.16 25.70 22.00
C LEU A 458 6.91 24.81 22.99
N ASN A 459 8.16 25.21 23.21
CA ASN A 459 9.05 24.81 24.30
C ASN A 459 9.60 23.37 24.29
N GLY A 460 10.87 23.31 24.67
CA GLY A 460 11.68 22.12 24.93
C GLY A 460 13.14 22.45 24.74
#